data_AF-A0A918T555-F1
#
_entry.id   AF-A0A918T555-F1
#
_cell.length_a   1.000
_cell.length_b   1.000
_cell.length_c   1.000
_cell.angle_alpha   90.00
_cell.angle_beta   90.00
_cell.angle_gamma   90.00
#
_symmetry.space_group_name_H-M   'P 1'
#
loop_
_entity.id
_entity.type
_entity.pdbx_description
1 polymer ?
#
loop_
_entity_poly.entity_id
_entity_poly.type
_entity_poly.pdbx_seq_one_letter_code
_entity_poly.pdbx_strand_id
1 'polypeptide(L)'
;MTEPPQTADPTPAPDPPAPGAAPAADGPAPQTPAAVRRRAVLAGAAVSALLILAIVFGSRLLRDFDSALLPYAVATVFLAFGVAYRYTVWVSAPGARRLFRQGWRSFFSAANFRRAPTALPKMIATYLGLQKFLGARSHARWAAHQLLFWGCVLAALITFPLTWGWFTFTSGSGDGPGYEMRIWGFKVLGFNALNIIGWLMFHGLDIAAVLVISGASYFLWRRMKDRGAITGQRFAYDLIPLIALVVVSVTGLLLTFSSIFLHGGGYEFLAVLHMVSVVFTLIYIPFGKFFHIVQRPAAVGMQLFKYTSRDKDADGELKTCRRCHEPIDTAAYVENLRGTMKDLKLDFDEWAEYCPRCKRVLRGNAYLTHVKKGFQ
;
A
#
# COMPACT_ATOMS: atom_id res chain seq x y z
N MET A 1 5.23 87.60 9.73
CA MET A 1 4.06 86.97 10.39
C MET A 1 2.99 86.80 9.32
N THR A 2 2.92 85.60 8.76
CA THR A 2 1.87 85.11 7.87
C THR A 2 2.02 83.59 7.86
N GLU A 3 1.03 82.92 8.41
CA GLU A 3 0.95 81.48 8.64
C GLU A 3 0.62 80.75 7.32
N PRO A 4 1.24 79.60 6.99
CA PRO A 4 0.83 78.79 5.84
C PRO A 4 -0.40 77.90 6.18
N PRO A 5 -1.24 77.56 5.20
CA PRO A 5 -2.54 76.93 5.43
C PRO A 5 -2.43 75.44 5.79
N GLN A 6 -3.32 75.02 6.70
CA GLN A 6 -3.45 73.65 7.20
C GLN A 6 -3.82 72.68 6.07
N THR A 7 -3.04 71.59 5.93
CA THR A 7 -3.35 70.49 5.03
C THR A 7 -4.47 69.62 5.62
N ALA A 8 -5.44 69.27 4.78
CA ALA A 8 -6.61 68.47 5.11
C ALA A 8 -6.26 67.08 5.67
N ASP A 9 -7.00 66.66 6.69
CA ASP A 9 -6.90 65.33 7.29
C ASP A 9 -7.24 64.20 6.29
N PRO A 10 -6.57 63.04 6.38
CA PRO A 10 -6.87 61.89 5.54
C PRO A 10 -8.22 61.26 5.89
N THR A 11 -9.05 61.04 4.86
CA THR A 11 -10.33 60.32 4.94
C THR A 11 -10.18 58.95 5.63
N PRO A 12 -11.05 58.57 6.58
CA PRO A 12 -10.98 57.26 7.22
C PRO A 12 -11.21 56.14 6.21
N ALA A 13 -10.46 55.04 6.36
CA ALA A 13 -10.64 53.83 5.57
C ALA A 13 -12.06 53.25 5.80
N PRO A 14 -12.70 52.67 4.77
CA PRO A 14 -14.01 52.05 4.92
C PRO A 14 -13.93 50.87 5.90
N ASP A 15 -14.97 50.72 6.72
CA ASP A 15 -15.09 49.65 7.69
C ASP A 15 -14.96 48.27 7.03
N PRO A 16 -14.36 47.28 7.74
CA PRO A 16 -14.31 45.91 7.26
C PRO A 16 -15.74 45.39 7.06
N PRO A 17 -16.02 44.63 6.00
CA PRO A 17 -17.35 44.09 5.77
C PRO A 17 -17.78 43.25 6.96
N ALA A 18 -19.01 43.46 7.42
CA ALA A 18 -19.64 42.66 8.45
C ALA A 18 -19.48 41.16 8.14
N PRO A 19 -19.31 40.28 9.14
CA PRO A 19 -19.19 38.85 8.92
C PRO A 19 -20.51 38.31 8.36
N GLY A 20 -20.66 38.39 7.04
CA GLY A 20 -21.71 37.70 6.32
C GLY A 20 -21.53 36.23 6.58
N ALA A 21 -22.59 35.60 7.09
CA ALA A 21 -22.66 34.17 7.27
C ALA A 21 -22.24 33.49 5.95
N ALA A 22 -21.04 32.90 5.96
CA ALA A 22 -20.57 32.12 4.84
C ALA A 22 -21.63 31.05 4.55
N PRO A 23 -22.09 30.88 3.30
CA PRO A 23 -23.01 29.81 2.99
C PRO A 23 -22.39 28.49 3.47
N ALA A 24 -23.15 27.77 4.29
CA ALA A 24 -22.73 26.49 4.84
C ALA A 24 -22.25 25.62 3.67
N ALA A 25 -20.96 25.30 3.66
CA ALA A 25 -20.42 24.41 2.66
C ALA A 25 -21.20 23.09 2.74
N ASP A 26 -21.95 22.75 1.68
CA ASP A 26 -22.66 21.48 1.46
C ASP A 26 -21.68 20.29 1.30
N GLY A 27 -20.66 20.25 2.14
CA GLY A 27 -19.76 19.13 2.31
C GLY A 27 -20.40 18.10 3.23
N PRO A 28 -20.22 16.80 2.97
CA PRO A 28 -20.68 15.77 3.90
C PRO A 28 -20.09 16.03 5.30
N ALA A 29 -20.94 16.00 6.32
CA ALA A 29 -20.55 16.27 7.70
C ALA A 29 -19.27 15.50 8.09
N PRO A 30 -18.31 16.15 8.78
CA PRO A 30 -17.06 15.53 9.17
C PRO A 30 -17.33 14.26 9.98
N GLN A 31 -16.72 13.14 9.57
CA GLN A 31 -16.95 11.86 10.23
C GLN A 31 -16.31 11.85 11.62
N THR A 32 -17.10 11.51 12.64
CA THR A 32 -16.55 11.37 13.99
C THR A 32 -15.60 10.17 14.06
N PRO A 33 -14.53 10.23 14.87
CA PRO A 33 -13.61 9.10 15.06
C PRO A 33 -14.31 7.81 15.50
N ALA A 34 -15.40 7.93 16.28
CA ALA A 34 -16.21 6.79 16.71
C ALA A 34 -16.96 6.13 15.54
N ALA A 35 -17.55 6.92 14.63
CA ALA A 35 -18.25 6.39 13.46
C ALA A 35 -17.29 5.66 12.50
N VAL A 36 -16.10 6.21 12.28
CA VAL A 36 -15.06 5.56 11.46
C VAL A 36 -14.63 4.23 12.09
N ARG A 37 -14.39 4.22 13.41
CA ARG A 37 -13.99 3.00 14.13
C ARG A 37 -15.06 1.91 14.03
N ARG A 38 -16.34 2.26 14.24
CA ARG A 38 -17.45 1.31 14.11
C ARG A 38 -17.51 0.70 12.70
N ARG A 39 -17.43 1.53 11.66
CA ARG A 39 -17.39 1.05 10.26
C ARG A 39 -16.20 0.15 10.00
N ALA A 40 -15.02 0.50 10.51
CA ALA A 40 -13.81 -0.29 10.34
C ALA A 40 -13.89 -1.66 11.03
N VAL A 41 -14.46 -1.71 12.24
CA VAL A 41 -14.70 -2.98 12.96
C VAL A 41 -15.71 -3.84 12.19
N LEU A 42 -16.82 -3.26 11.74
CA LEU A 42 -17.83 -3.99 10.97
C LEU A 42 -17.26 -4.53 9.65
N ALA A 43 -16.50 -3.72 8.92
CA ALA A 43 -15.85 -4.15 7.69
C ALA A 43 -14.82 -5.27 7.96
N GLY A 44 -14.02 -5.13 9.02
CA GLY A 44 -13.10 -6.18 9.47
C GLY A 44 -13.80 -7.49 9.79
N ALA A 45 -14.84 -7.44 10.62
CA ALA A 45 -15.62 -8.60 11.02
C ALA A 45 -16.30 -9.28 9.83
N ALA A 46 -16.88 -8.50 8.91
CA ALA A 46 -17.50 -9.03 7.70
C ALA A 46 -16.48 -9.75 6.81
N VAL A 47 -15.31 -9.14 6.57
CA VAL A 47 -14.24 -9.76 5.76
C VAL A 47 -13.71 -11.04 6.40
N SER A 48 -13.53 -11.06 7.72
CA SER A 48 -13.13 -12.27 8.44
C SER A 48 -14.19 -13.36 8.37
N ALA A 49 -15.48 -13.03 8.54
CA ALA A 49 -16.57 -13.99 8.40
C ALA A 49 -16.61 -14.57 6.98
N LEU A 50 -16.48 -13.73 5.95
CA LEU A 50 -16.41 -14.17 4.56
C LEU A 50 -15.22 -15.08 4.30
N LEU A 51 -14.04 -14.78 4.86
CA LEU A 51 -12.87 -15.64 4.73
C LEU A 51 -13.07 -16.98 5.44
N ILE A 52 -13.64 -17.00 6.65
CA ILE A 52 -13.98 -18.24 7.36
C ILE A 52 -14.93 -19.10 6.51
N LEU A 53 -15.99 -18.50 5.95
CA LEU A 53 -16.90 -19.21 5.05
C LEU A 53 -16.17 -19.73 3.80
N ALA A 54 -15.28 -18.93 3.20
CA ALA A 54 -14.50 -19.34 2.04
C ALA A 54 -13.50 -20.48 2.36
N ILE A 55 -12.94 -20.52 3.57
CA ILE A 55 -12.13 -21.66 4.04
C ILE A 55 -13.01 -22.90 4.18
N VAL A 56 -14.14 -22.80 4.89
CA VAL A 56 -15.04 -23.95 5.14
C VAL A 56 -15.56 -24.53 3.83
N PHE A 57 -16.09 -23.70 2.92
CA PHE A 57 -16.62 -24.18 1.65
C PHE A 57 -15.52 -24.56 0.65
N GLY A 58 -14.43 -23.80 0.58
CA GLY A 58 -13.30 -24.08 -0.31
C GLY A 58 -12.57 -25.38 0.03
N SER A 59 -12.50 -25.74 1.32
CA SER A 59 -11.96 -27.03 1.78
C SER A 59 -12.98 -28.16 1.79
N ARG A 60 -14.13 -27.99 1.10
CA ARG A 60 -15.21 -28.99 0.97
C ARG A 60 -15.80 -29.43 2.32
N LEU A 61 -16.14 -28.44 3.15
CA LEU A 61 -16.58 -28.59 4.53
C LEU A 61 -15.47 -29.19 5.42
N LEU A 62 -14.26 -28.62 5.31
CA LEU A 62 -13.06 -29.01 6.07
C LEU A 62 -12.50 -30.41 5.78
N ARG A 63 -12.97 -31.10 4.74
CA ARG A 63 -12.44 -32.42 4.35
C ARG A 63 -11.01 -32.34 3.83
N ASP A 64 -10.71 -31.29 3.08
CA ASP A 64 -9.38 -31.05 2.51
C ASP A 64 -8.53 -30.13 3.43
N PHE A 65 -9.02 -29.82 4.64
CA PHE A 65 -8.34 -28.94 5.58
C PHE A 65 -7.41 -29.73 6.51
N ASP A 66 -6.13 -29.37 6.52
CA ASP A 66 -5.15 -29.94 7.44
C ASP A 66 -5.17 -29.21 8.79
N SER A 67 -5.49 -29.96 9.86
CA SER A 67 -5.51 -29.43 11.23
C SER A 67 -4.18 -28.87 11.71
N ALA A 68 -3.04 -29.34 11.19
CA ALA A 68 -1.73 -28.80 11.51
C ALA A 68 -1.59 -27.33 11.05
N LEU A 69 -2.38 -26.91 10.07
CA LEU A 69 -2.37 -25.57 9.52
C LEU A 69 -3.29 -24.59 10.26
N LEU A 70 -4.03 -25.05 11.27
CA LEU A 70 -5.01 -24.24 12.00
C LEU A 70 -4.43 -22.92 12.56
N PRO A 71 -3.24 -22.89 13.19
CA PRO A 71 -2.67 -21.64 13.69
C PRO A 71 -2.42 -20.61 12.57
N TYR A 72 -1.98 -21.07 11.40
CA TYR A 72 -1.79 -20.22 10.22
C TYR A 72 -3.15 -19.73 9.70
N ALA A 73 -4.16 -20.60 9.62
CA ALA A 73 -5.49 -20.22 9.18
C ALA A 73 -6.09 -19.11 10.07
N VAL A 74 -6.01 -19.26 11.38
CA VAL A 74 -6.42 -18.22 12.36
C VAL A 74 -5.65 -16.92 12.13
N ALA A 75 -4.33 -17.00 11.93
CA ALA A 75 -3.51 -15.82 11.63
C ALA A 75 -3.91 -15.13 10.31
N THR A 76 -4.30 -15.88 9.27
CA THR A 76 -4.81 -15.29 8.01
C THR A 76 -6.16 -14.60 8.19
N VAL A 77 -7.05 -15.14 9.04
CA VAL A 77 -8.33 -14.50 9.39
C VAL A 77 -8.11 -13.20 10.16
N PHE A 78 -7.16 -13.18 11.10
CA PHE A 78 -6.76 -11.97 11.79
C PHE A 78 -6.11 -10.95 10.84
N LEU A 79 -5.24 -11.40 9.93
CA LEU A 79 -4.65 -10.56 8.90
C LEU A 79 -5.76 -9.92 8.04
N ALA A 80 -6.75 -10.70 7.59
CA ALA A 80 -7.87 -10.21 6.80
C ALA A 80 -8.70 -9.16 7.57
N PHE A 81 -8.97 -9.40 8.86
CA PHE A 81 -9.59 -8.41 9.75
C PHE A 81 -8.78 -7.12 9.79
N GLY A 82 -7.49 -7.22 10.14
CA GLY A 82 -6.61 -6.08 10.35
C GLY A 82 -6.43 -5.26 9.08
N VAL A 83 -6.29 -5.92 7.93
CA VAL A 83 -6.22 -5.28 6.62
C VAL A 83 -7.51 -4.52 6.32
N ALA A 84 -8.67 -5.15 6.43
CA ALA A 84 -9.95 -4.50 6.15
C ALA A 84 -10.23 -3.33 7.12
N TYR A 85 -9.92 -3.50 8.41
CA TYR A 85 -10.01 -2.44 9.42
C TYR A 85 -9.12 -1.25 9.05
N ARG A 86 -7.82 -1.48 8.83
CA ARG A 86 -6.85 -0.42 8.52
C ARG A 86 -7.13 0.25 7.18
N TYR A 87 -7.59 -0.51 6.20
CA TYR A 87 -8.00 0.02 4.91
C TYR A 87 -9.23 0.93 5.04
N THR A 88 -10.22 0.53 5.82
CA THR A 88 -11.42 1.35 6.09
C THR A 88 -11.06 2.65 6.81
N VAL A 89 -10.19 2.60 7.82
CA VAL A 89 -9.68 3.80 8.51
C VAL A 89 -8.92 4.70 7.53
N TRP A 90 -8.04 4.13 6.70
CA TRP A 90 -7.26 4.87 5.71
C TRP A 90 -8.13 5.58 4.67
N VAL A 91 -9.07 4.86 4.03
CA VAL A 91 -10.00 5.44 3.05
C VAL A 91 -10.98 6.43 3.71
N SER A 92 -11.12 6.39 5.03
CA SER A 92 -11.91 7.39 5.77
C SER A 92 -11.20 8.72 5.98
N ALA A 93 -9.89 8.83 5.71
CA ALA A 93 -9.23 10.13 5.71
C ALA A 93 -9.70 10.98 4.51
N PRO A 94 -10.00 12.29 4.66
CA PRO A 94 -10.58 13.09 3.58
C PRO A 94 -9.82 13.03 2.25
N GLY A 95 -8.50 13.22 2.28
CA GLY A 95 -7.66 13.16 1.08
C GLY A 95 -7.65 11.78 0.42
N ALA A 96 -7.52 10.71 1.21
CA ALA A 96 -7.58 9.35 0.70
C ALA A 96 -8.95 9.03 0.10
N ARG A 97 -10.04 9.46 0.75
CA ARG A 97 -11.42 9.25 0.27
C ARG A 97 -11.66 9.91 -1.07
N ARG A 98 -11.24 11.16 -1.23
CA ARG A 98 -11.45 11.93 -2.46
C ARG A 98 -10.71 11.30 -3.62
N LEU A 99 -9.44 10.96 -3.41
CA LEU A 99 -8.60 10.26 -4.40
C LEU A 99 -9.13 8.85 -4.71
N PHE A 100 -9.59 8.11 -3.70
CA PHE A 100 -10.17 6.78 -3.89
C PHE A 100 -11.44 6.83 -4.74
N ARG A 101 -12.36 7.77 -4.44
CA ARG A 101 -13.58 7.98 -5.25
C ARG A 101 -13.27 8.36 -6.69
N GLN A 102 -12.31 9.26 -6.90
CA GLN A 102 -11.90 9.65 -8.26
C GLN A 102 -11.24 8.50 -9.00
N GLY A 103 -10.34 7.74 -8.34
CA GLY A 103 -9.72 6.56 -8.92
C GLY A 103 -10.74 5.50 -9.32
N TRP A 104 -11.76 5.26 -8.48
CA TRP A 104 -12.84 4.32 -8.79
C TRP A 104 -13.70 4.79 -9.98
N ARG A 105 -14.06 6.08 -10.03
CA ARG A 105 -14.77 6.66 -11.18
C ARG A 105 -13.97 6.53 -12.47
N SER A 106 -12.66 6.80 -12.43
CA SER A 106 -11.79 6.65 -13.59
C SER A 106 -11.64 5.18 -14.02
N PHE A 107 -11.58 4.25 -13.06
CA PHE A 107 -11.43 2.81 -13.31
C PHE A 107 -12.68 2.18 -13.95
N PHE A 108 -13.88 2.53 -13.46
CA PHE A 108 -15.15 2.01 -13.99
C PHE A 108 -15.72 2.82 -15.16
N SER A 109 -15.03 3.86 -15.63
CA SER A 109 -15.46 4.64 -16.79
C SER A 109 -15.20 3.86 -18.09
N ALA A 110 -16.29 3.39 -18.71
CA ALA A 110 -16.24 2.74 -20.02
C ALA A 110 -15.65 3.67 -21.10
N ALA A 111 -15.87 4.98 -21.00
CA ALA A 111 -15.29 5.97 -21.91
C ALA A 111 -13.75 6.00 -21.82
N ASN A 112 -13.20 5.93 -20.61
CA ASN A 112 -11.75 5.89 -20.40
C ASN A 112 -11.13 4.58 -20.92
N PHE A 113 -11.82 3.45 -20.69
CA PHE A 113 -11.35 2.15 -21.15
C PHE A 113 -11.38 2.04 -22.68
N ARG A 114 -12.39 2.63 -23.34
CA ARG A 114 -12.48 2.69 -24.81
C ARG A 114 -11.40 3.58 -25.43
N ARG A 115 -11.06 4.70 -24.79
CA ARG A 115 -10.04 5.64 -25.29
C ARG A 115 -8.62 5.13 -25.08
N ALA A 116 -8.36 4.46 -23.95
CA ALA A 116 -7.02 4.01 -23.58
C ALA A 116 -7.02 2.57 -23.00
N PRO A 117 -7.35 1.55 -23.81
CA PRO A 117 -7.49 0.17 -23.34
C PRO A 117 -6.18 -0.42 -22.80
N THR A 118 -5.03 0.07 -23.29
CA THR A 118 -3.71 -0.39 -22.87
C THR A 118 -3.18 0.35 -21.64
N ALA A 119 -3.76 1.49 -21.25
CA ALA A 119 -3.21 2.32 -20.18
C ALA A 119 -3.27 1.62 -18.82
N LEU A 120 -4.42 1.01 -18.48
CA LEU A 120 -4.60 0.28 -17.22
C LEU A 120 -3.66 -0.94 -17.09
N PRO A 121 -3.64 -1.91 -18.03
CA PRO A 121 -2.74 -3.06 -17.91
C PRO A 121 -1.26 -2.65 -17.93
N LYS A 122 -0.89 -1.64 -18.73
CA LYS A 122 0.47 -1.08 -18.72
C LYS A 122 0.82 -0.48 -17.36
N MET A 123 -0.09 0.25 -16.73
CA MET A 123 0.13 0.82 -15.38
C MET A 123 0.26 -0.27 -14.32
N ILE A 124 -0.58 -1.30 -14.35
CA ILE A 124 -0.47 -2.44 -13.43
C ILE A 124 0.91 -3.11 -13.60
N ALA A 125 1.29 -3.44 -14.83
CA ALA A 125 2.57 -4.09 -15.11
C ALA A 125 3.77 -3.22 -14.69
N THR A 126 3.75 -1.91 -14.96
CA THR A 126 4.89 -1.02 -14.70
C THR A 126 4.99 -0.52 -13.26
N TYR A 127 3.87 -0.28 -12.58
CA TYR A 127 3.84 0.27 -11.21
C TYR A 127 3.70 -0.78 -10.12
N LEU A 128 2.96 -1.87 -10.38
CA LEU A 128 2.71 -2.92 -9.40
C LEU A 128 3.70 -4.08 -9.57
N GLY A 129 3.84 -4.62 -10.78
CA GLY A 129 4.74 -5.74 -11.07
C GLY A 129 6.21 -5.34 -11.13
N LEU A 130 6.59 -4.59 -12.17
CA LEU A 130 7.98 -4.20 -12.43
C LEU A 130 8.47 -3.04 -11.56
N GLN A 131 7.55 -2.25 -10.99
CA GLN A 131 7.86 -1.16 -10.08
C GLN A 131 8.96 -0.21 -10.61
N LYS A 132 8.90 0.15 -11.90
CA LYS A 132 9.97 0.83 -12.65
C LYS A 132 10.42 2.16 -12.01
N PHE A 133 9.56 2.81 -11.24
CA PHE A 133 9.90 4.03 -10.51
C PHE A 133 11.04 3.86 -9.50
N LEU A 134 11.27 2.64 -9.00
CA LEU A 134 12.41 2.33 -8.12
C LEU A 134 13.71 2.25 -8.93
N GLY A 135 13.65 1.65 -10.12
CA GLY A 135 14.78 1.49 -11.03
C GLY A 135 15.34 2.84 -11.51
N ALA A 136 14.44 3.80 -11.78
CA ALA A 136 14.82 5.16 -12.16
C ALA A 136 15.67 5.92 -11.11
N ARG A 137 15.70 5.43 -9.86
CA ARG A 137 16.50 6.04 -8.77
C ARG A 137 17.72 5.19 -8.39
N SER A 138 17.64 3.87 -8.53
CA SER A 138 18.73 2.93 -8.23
C SER A 138 18.38 1.52 -8.71
N HIS A 139 19.20 0.98 -9.60
CA HIS A 139 19.06 -0.39 -10.10
C HIS A 139 19.24 -1.44 -9.01
N ALA A 140 20.19 -1.25 -8.08
CA ALA A 140 20.43 -2.21 -7.00
C ALA A 140 19.23 -2.29 -6.04
N ARG A 141 18.62 -1.15 -5.66
CA ARG A 141 17.40 -1.13 -4.85
C ARG A 141 16.22 -1.77 -5.58
N TRP A 142 16.15 -1.58 -6.88
CA TRP A 142 15.11 -2.15 -7.71
C TRP A 142 15.22 -3.67 -7.77
N ALA A 143 16.40 -4.22 -8.09
CA ALA A 143 16.64 -5.65 -8.14
C ALA A 143 16.34 -6.33 -6.78
N ALA A 144 16.86 -5.76 -5.68
CA ALA A 144 16.58 -6.28 -4.34
C ALA A 144 15.09 -6.25 -3.99
N HIS A 145 14.36 -5.22 -4.42
CA HIS A 145 12.91 -5.17 -4.23
C HIS A 145 12.19 -6.20 -5.12
N GLN A 146 12.65 -6.45 -6.35
CA GLN A 146 12.05 -7.49 -7.20
C GLN A 146 12.19 -8.87 -6.56
N LEU A 147 13.38 -9.21 -6.04
CA LEU A 147 13.59 -10.45 -5.29
C LEU A 147 12.63 -10.55 -4.09
N LEU A 148 12.57 -9.50 -3.28
CA LEU A 148 11.70 -9.48 -2.09
C LEU A 148 10.21 -9.57 -2.44
N PHE A 149 9.77 -8.81 -3.46
CA PHE A 149 8.38 -8.76 -3.89
C PHE A 149 7.92 -10.09 -4.48
N TRP A 150 8.65 -10.64 -5.44
CA TRP A 150 8.29 -11.90 -6.08
C TRP A 150 8.44 -13.09 -5.15
N GLY A 151 9.45 -13.08 -4.28
CA GLY A 151 9.59 -14.08 -3.22
C GLY A 151 8.37 -14.09 -2.29
N CYS A 152 7.96 -12.93 -1.76
CA CYS A 152 6.76 -12.84 -0.91
C CYS A 152 5.46 -13.18 -1.65
N VAL A 153 5.31 -12.77 -2.93
CA VAL A 153 4.13 -13.10 -3.74
C VAL A 153 4.05 -14.60 -3.99
N LEU A 154 5.16 -15.24 -4.38
CA LEU A 154 5.22 -16.68 -4.59
C LEU A 154 4.88 -17.43 -3.29
N ALA A 155 5.49 -17.04 -2.17
CA ALA A 155 5.18 -17.63 -0.86
C ALA A 155 3.70 -17.49 -0.51
N ALA A 156 3.09 -16.31 -0.71
CA ALA A 156 1.68 -16.08 -0.39
C ALA A 156 0.73 -16.87 -1.31
N LEU A 157 1.04 -16.97 -2.61
CA LEU A 157 0.24 -17.72 -3.59
C LEU A 157 0.25 -19.23 -3.34
N ILE A 158 1.30 -19.75 -2.71
CA ILE A 158 1.38 -21.16 -2.32
C ILE A 158 0.76 -21.35 -0.92
N THR A 159 1.23 -20.60 0.08
CA THR A 159 0.90 -20.88 1.49
C THR A 159 -0.53 -20.54 1.86
N PHE A 160 -1.12 -19.44 1.36
CA PHE A 160 -2.49 -19.10 1.73
C PHE A 160 -3.51 -20.11 1.22
N PRO A 161 -3.55 -20.46 -0.08
CA PRO A 161 -4.52 -21.45 -0.55
C PRO A 161 -4.29 -22.83 0.09
N LEU A 162 -3.04 -23.21 0.38
CA LEU A 162 -2.72 -24.45 1.09
C LEU A 162 -3.23 -24.43 2.54
N THR A 163 -3.00 -23.32 3.26
CA THR A 163 -3.54 -23.07 4.61
C THR A 163 -5.07 -23.11 4.65
N TRP A 164 -5.73 -22.68 3.58
CA TRP A 164 -7.19 -22.68 3.47
C TRP A 164 -7.78 -24.01 3.03
N GLY A 165 -6.94 -25.01 2.71
CA GLY A 165 -7.37 -26.29 2.13
C GLY A 165 -7.97 -26.13 0.73
N TRP A 166 -7.60 -25.09 -0.01
CA TRP A 166 -8.12 -24.84 -1.37
C TRP A 166 -7.42 -25.67 -2.44
N PHE A 167 -6.21 -26.15 -2.17
CA PHE A 167 -5.60 -27.17 -3.01
C PHE A 167 -4.82 -28.19 -2.18
N THR A 168 -4.74 -29.40 -2.71
CA THR A 168 -4.08 -30.54 -2.08
C THR A 168 -3.21 -31.28 -3.10
N PHE A 169 -2.17 -31.94 -2.59
CA PHE A 169 -1.40 -32.91 -3.36
C PHE A 169 -1.76 -34.30 -2.87
N THR A 170 -2.37 -35.09 -3.73
CA THR A 170 -2.74 -36.48 -3.42
C THR A 170 -1.86 -37.43 -4.23
N SER A 171 -1.31 -38.46 -3.58
CA SER A 171 -0.63 -39.54 -4.31
C SER A 171 -1.65 -40.26 -5.21
N GLY A 172 -1.38 -40.32 -6.51
CA GLY A 172 -2.27 -40.96 -7.50
C GLY A 172 -2.20 -42.49 -7.48
N SER A 173 -1.12 -43.04 -6.95
CA SER A 173 -0.88 -44.47 -6.74
C SER A 173 -0.13 -44.57 -5.42
N GLY A 174 -0.67 -45.24 -4.39
CA GLY A 174 -0.17 -45.21 -3.01
C GLY A 174 1.37 -45.23 -2.85
N ASP A 175 2.07 -45.98 -3.72
CA ASP A 175 3.52 -46.19 -3.64
C ASP A 175 4.35 -45.54 -4.78
N GLY A 176 3.72 -44.85 -5.74
CA GLY A 176 4.38 -44.32 -6.94
C GLY A 176 4.75 -42.84 -6.84
N PRO A 177 5.69 -42.33 -7.67
CA PRO A 177 6.09 -40.92 -7.67
C PRO A 177 5.05 -39.98 -8.30
N GLY A 178 3.87 -40.49 -8.65
CA GLY A 178 2.80 -39.74 -9.29
C GLY A 178 1.93 -38.99 -8.28
N TYR A 179 1.89 -37.67 -8.39
CA TYR A 179 1.05 -36.80 -7.58
C TYR A 179 0.01 -36.10 -8.44
N GLU A 180 -1.15 -35.87 -7.85
CA GLU A 180 -2.22 -35.08 -8.43
C GLU A 180 -2.42 -33.82 -7.60
N MET A 181 -2.29 -32.66 -8.25
CA MET A 181 -2.72 -31.38 -7.69
C MET A 181 -4.22 -31.22 -7.90
N ARG A 182 -4.95 -31.11 -6.80
CA ARG A 182 -6.40 -30.88 -6.79
C ARG A 182 -6.69 -29.50 -6.25
N ILE A 183 -7.56 -28.75 -6.92
CA ILE A 183 -8.04 -27.44 -6.46
C ILE A 183 -9.54 -27.58 -6.19
N TRP A 184 -9.97 -27.25 -4.97
CA TRP A 184 -11.35 -27.42 -4.48
C TRP A 184 -11.90 -28.85 -4.72
N GLY A 185 -11.02 -29.85 -4.65
CA GLY A 185 -11.31 -31.27 -4.90
C GLY A 185 -11.24 -31.73 -6.37
N PHE A 186 -11.20 -30.81 -7.33
CA PHE A 186 -11.08 -31.14 -8.75
C PHE A 186 -9.63 -31.34 -9.13
N LYS A 187 -9.33 -32.45 -9.82
CA LYS A 187 -7.99 -32.71 -10.37
C LYS A 187 -7.67 -31.67 -11.45
N VAL A 188 -6.61 -30.90 -11.24
CA VAL A 188 -6.15 -29.86 -12.17
C VAL A 188 -4.94 -30.34 -12.96
N LEU A 189 -3.98 -30.96 -12.27
CA LEU A 189 -2.71 -31.39 -12.87
C LEU A 189 -2.24 -32.70 -12.25
N GLY A 190 -1.75 -33.63 -13.06
CA GLY A 190 -0.94 -34.76 -12.61
C GLY A 190 0.53 -34.51 -12.94
N PHE A 191 1.43 -34.79 -12.00
CA PHE A 191 2.87 -34.63 -12.21
C PHE A 191 3.66 -35.72 -11.49
N ASN A 192 4.91 -35.93 -11.93
CA ASN A 192 5.83 -36.88 -11.30
C ASN A 192 6.79 -36.11 -10.39
N ALA A 193 6.91 -36.49 -9.12
CA ALA A 193 7.75 -35.83 -8.13
C ALA A 193 9.25 -35.81 -8.50
N LEU A 194 9.71 -36.78 -9.29
CA LEU A 194 11.12 -36.95 -9.67
C LEU A 194 11.55 -36.06 -10.84
N ASN A 195 10.60 -35.46 -11.56
CA ASN A 195 10.92 -34.58 -12.69
C ASN A 195 11.08 -33.12 -12.23
N ILE A 196 11.61 -32.28 -13.11
CA ILE A 196 11.87 -30.86 -12.79
C ILE A 196 10.60 -30.10 -12.38
N ILE A 197 9.44 -30.45 -12.94
CA ILE A 197 8.16 -29.81 -12.59
C ILE A 197 7.75 -30.21 -11.18
N GLY A 198 7.84 -31.49 -10.82
CA GLY A 198 7.55 -31.98 -9.48
C GLY A 198 8.49 -31.40 -8.45
N TRP A 199 9.79 -31.33 -8.76
CA TRP A 199 10.78 -30.66 -7.92
C TRP A 199 10.40 -29.18 -7.70
N LEU A 200 10.04 -28.44 -8.76
CA LEU A 200 9.60 -27.05 -8.64
C LEU A 200 8.31 -26.91 -7.80
N MET A 201 7.38 -27.86 -7.89
CA MET A 201 6.15 -27.85 -7.10
C MET A 201 6.41 -28.06 -5.61
N PHE A 202 7.30 -28.99 -5.24
CA PHE A 202 7.63 -29.25 -3.83
C PHE A 202 8.63 -28.26 -3.24
N HIS A 203 9.51 -27.67 -4.05
CA HIS A 203 10.54 -26.71 -3.62
C HIS A 203 10.21 -25.25 -3.94
N GLY A 204 8.98 -24.94 -4.36
CA GLY A 204 8.56 -23.57 -4.68
C GLY A 204 8.72 -22.60 -3.50
N LEU A 205 8.51 -23.07 -2.27
CA LEU A 205 8.72 -22.28 -1.05
C LEU A 205 10.20 -22.08 -0.71
N ASP A 206 11.07 -23.03 -1.05
CA ASP A 206 12.52 -22.86 -0.87
C ASP A 206 13.05 -21.78 -1.82
N ILE A 207 12.58 -21.77 -3.07
CA ILE A 207 12.91 -20.71 -4.04
C ILE A 207 12.43 -19.36 -3.52
N ALA A 208 11.18 -19.29 -3.03
CA ALA A 208 10.65 -18.07 -2.43
C ALA A 208 11.51 -17.58 -1.27
N ALA A 209 11.94 -18.48 -0.38
CA ALA A 209 12.80 -18.16 0.76
C ALA A 209 14.17 -17.59 0.32
N VAL A 210 14.82 -18.19 -0.69
CA VAL A 210 16.10 -17.69 -1.22
C VAL A 210 15.95 -16.27 -1.80
N LEU A 211 14.87 -16.01 -2.55
CA LEU A 211 14.57 -14.69 -3.09
C LEU A 211 14.34 -13.66 -1.96
N VAL A 212 13.55 -14.02 -0.95
CA VAL A 212 13.25 -13.15 0.20
C VAL A 212 14.51 -12.85 1.01
N ILE A 213 15.32 -13.85 1.35
CA ILE A 213 16.58 -13.69 2.09
C ILE A 213 17.52 -12.74 1.34
N SER A 214 17.69 -12.94 0.03
CA SER A 214 18.58 -12.12 -0.79
C SER A 214 18.13 -10.65 -0.81
N GLY A 215 16.85 -10.40 -1.08
CA GLY A 215 16.29 -9.04 -1.10
C GLY A 215 16.30 -8.37 0.27
N ALA A 216 15.90 -9.09 1.32
CA ALA A 216 15.84 -8.57 2.69
C ALA A 216 17.24 -8.26 3.24
N SER A 217 18.23 -9.13 2.99
CA SER A 217 19.61 -8.94 3.41
C SER A 217 20.23 -7.70 2.78
N TYR A 218 20.01 -7.47 1.48
CA TYR A 218 20.46 -6.22 0.83
C TYR A 218 19.86 -4.98 1.50
N PHE A 219 18.57 -5.00 1.80
CA PHE A 219 17.88 -3.88 2.44
C PHE A 219 18.28 -3.66 3.90
N LEU A 220 18.66 -4.72 4.61
CA LEU A 220 19.17 -4.66 5.97
C LEU A 220 20.60 -4.11 5.97
N TRP A 221 21.48 -4.65 5.12
CA TRP A 221 22.84 -4.16 4.92
C TRP A 221 22.86 -2.67 4.58
N ARG A 222 22.02 -2.24 3.63
CA ARG A 222 21.95 -0.83 3.25
C ARG A 222 21.49 0.07 4.39
N ARG A 223 20.54 -0.38 5.21
CA ARG A 223 20.06 0.37 6.39
C ARG A 223 21.12 0.55 7.47
N MET A 224 22.04 -0.42 7.58
CA MET A 224 23.15 -0.33 8.52
C MET A 224 24.31 0.55 8.00
N LYS A 225 24.43 0.75 6.68
CA LYS A 225 25.56 1.46 6.05
C LYS A 225 25.25 2.92 5.67
N ASP A 226 24.01 3.22 5.28
CA ASP A 226 23.61 4.52 4.73
C ASP A 226 23.36 5.55 5.85
N ARG A 227 24.26 6.53 6.00
CA ARG A 227 24.21 7.55 7.08
C ARG A 227 22.89 8.33 7.08
N GLY A 228 22.30 8.58 5.91
CA GLY A 228 21.01 9.26 5.81
C GLY A 228 19.81 8.39 6.22
N ALA A 229 19.95 7.06 6.16
CA ALA A 229 18.92 6.15 6.64
C ALA A 229 18.98 6.03 8.18
N ILE A 230 20.18 5.95 8.74
CA ILE A 230 20.41 5.75 10.19
C ILE A 230 19.78 6.87 11.02
N THR A 231 19.87 8.12 10.58
CA THR A 231 19.39 9.30 11.35
C THR A 231 17.87 9.39 11.49
N GLY A 232 17.11 8.75 10.60
CA GLY A 232 15.63 8.75 10.63
C GLY A 232 14.99 7.40 10.94
N GLN A 233 15.79 6.36 11.22
CA GLN A 233 15.34 4.99 11.31
C GLN A 233 14.66 4.69 12.65
N ARG A 234 13.50 4.03 12.60
CA ARG A 234 12.85 3.46 13.79
C ARG A 234 13.04 1.96 13.78
N PHE A 235 13.84 1.43 14.71
CA PHE A 235 14.19 -0.01 14.76
C PHE A 235 12.97 -0.92 14.57
N ALA A 236 11.92 -0.69 15.37
CA ALA A 236 10.72 -1.53 15.36
C ALA A 236 9.89 -1.46 14.07
N TYR A 237 9.99 -0.37 13.32
CA TYR A 237 9.19 -0.15 12.11
C TYR A 237 9.99 -0.42 10.82
N ASP A 238 11.31 -0.32 10.88
CA ASP A 238 12.19 -0.39 9.71
C ASP A 238 13.04 -1.66 9.62
N LEU A 239 13.41 -2.29 10.76
CA LEU A 239 14.28 -3.48 10.80
C LEU A 239 13.50 -4.73 11.15
N ILE A 240 12.64 -4.69 12.18
CA ILE A 240 11.84 -5.84 12.58
C ILE A 240 11.11 -6.49 11.39
N PRO A 241 10.48 -5.74 10.45
CA PRO A 241 9.83 -6.38 9.31
C PRO A 241 10.80 -7.16 8.41
N LEU A 242 12.02 -6.66 8.21
CA LEU A 242 13.04 -7.34 7.39
C LEU A 242 13.61 -8.55 8.11
N ILE A 243 13.88 -8.42 9.41
CA ILE A 243 14.36 -9.52 10.25
C ILE A 243 13.31 -10.63 10.30
N ALA A 244 12.03 -10.28 10.49
CA ALA A 244 10.93 -11.24 10.50
C ALA A 244 10.86 -12.04 9.19
N LEU A 245 10.96 -11.37 8.02
CA LEU A 245 11.01 -12.06 6.72
C LEU A 245 12.21 -13.01 6.59
N VAL A 246 13.38 -12.60 7.07
CA VAL A 246 14.58 -13.47 7.08
C VAL A 246 14.36 -14.66 8.01
N VAL A 247 13.86 -14.46 9.23
CA VAL A 247 13.60 -15.54 10.20
C VAL A 247 12.60 -16.55 9.64
N VAL A 248 11.47 -16.09 9.09
CA VAL A 248 10.48 -16.95 8.44
C VAL A 248 11.12 -17.76 7.31
N SER A 249 11.90 -17.12 6.45
CA SER A 249 12.52 -17.78 5.29
C SER A 249 13.60 -18.79 5.69
N VAL A 250 14.46 -18.44 6.66
CA VAL A 250 15.53 -19.31 7.15
C VAL A 250 14.95 -20.51 7.90
N THR A 251 13.98 -20.29 8.79
CA THR A 251 13.32 -21.39 9.51
C THR A 251 12.58 -22.33 8.54
N GLY A 252 11.98 -21.80 7.47
CA GLY A 252 11.38 -22.61 6.40
C GLY A 252 12.41 -23.49 5.68
N LEU A 253 13.53 -22.92 5.25
CA LEU A 253 14.63 -23.68 4.63
C LEU A 253 15.23 -24.73 5.57
N LEU A 254 15.28 -24.44 6.87
CA LEU A 254 15.77 -25.38 7.88
C LEU A 254 14.85 -26.59 8.05
N LEU A 255 13.54 -26.47 7.78
CA LEU A 255 12.64 -27.62 7.74
C LEU A 255 13.00 -28.56 6.59
N THR A 256 13.21 -28.01 5.39
CA THR A 256 13.68 -28.77 4.23
C THR A 256 15.03 -29.41 4.53
N PHE A 257 15.97 -28.65 5.08
CA PHE A 257 17.29 -29.16 5.47
C PHE A 257 17.20 -30.30 6.50
N SER A 258 16.37 -30.15 7.54
CA SER A 258 16.16 -31.17 8.57
C SER A 258 15.58 -32.45 7.95
N SER A 259 14.60 -32.33 7.06
CA SER A 259 13.99 -33.49 6.40
C SER A 259 14.96 -34.26 5.50
N ILE A 260 15.82 -33.55 4.74
CA ILE A 260 16.72 -34.17 3.75
C ILE A 260 18.03 -34.64 4.38
N PHE A 261 18.66 -33.83 5.22
CA PHE A 261 20.02 -34.08 5.71
C PHE A 261 20.07 -34.64 7.12
N LEU A 262 19.11 -34.26 7.97
CA LEU A 262 19.05 -34.71 9.36
C LEU A 262 18.05 -35.86 9.56
N HIS A 263 17.46 -36.38 8.49
CA HIS A 263 16.43 -37.42 8.52
C HIS A 263 15.29 -37.10 9.51
N GLY A 264 14.90 -35.81 9.58
CA GLY A 264 13.86 -35.31 10.50
C GLY A 264 14.37 -34.90 11.90
N GLY A 265 15.67 -34.97 12.17
CA GLY A 265 16.24 -34.52 13.44
C GLY A 265 15.88 -33.06 13.76
N GLY A 266 15.20 -32.84 14.89
CA GLY A 266 14.77 -31.52 15.35
C GLY A 266 13.63 -30.88 14.54
N TYR A 267 12.98 -31.62 13.63
CA TYR A 267 11.95 -31.10 12.74
C TYR A 267 10.77 -30.47 13.49
N GLU A 268 10.27 -31.13 14.53
CA GLU A 268 9.13 -30.63 15.31
C GLU A 268 9.42 -29.27 15.97
N PHE A 269 10.60 -29.12 16.58
CA PHE A 269 11.02 -27.84 17.17
C PHE A 269 11.13 -26.74 16.10
N LEU A 270 11.76 -27.06 14.96
CA LEU A 270 11.86 -26.12 13.83
C LEU A 270 10.49 -25.76 13.26
N ALA A 271 9.54 -26.70 13.23
CA ALA A 271 8.20 -26.49 12.71
C ALA A 271 7.41 -25.53 13.61
N VAL A 272 7.49 -25.73 14.92
CA VAL A 272 6.90 -24.80 15.90
C VAL A 272 7.55 -23.42 15.80
N LEU A 273 8.88 -23.35 15.73
CA LEU A 273 9.60 -22.09 15.60
C LEU A 273 9.21 -21.34 14.32
N HIS A 274 9.14 -22.04 13.20
CA HIS A 274 8.70 -21.50 11.92
C HIS A 274 7.25 -21.00 12.01
N MET A 275 6.34 -21.82 12.52
CA MET A 275 4.93 -21.48 12.73
C MET A 275 4.77 -20.20 13.54
N VAL A 276 5.41 -20.13 14.71
CA VAL A 276 5.39 -18.95 15.58
C VAL A 276 5.88 -17.72 14.82
N SER A 277 7.00 -17.82 14.09
CA SER A 277 7.55 -16.71 13.32
C SER A 277 6.58 -16.21 12.24
N VAL A 278 5.89 -17.12 11.53
CA VAL A 278 4.91 -16.79 10.50
C VAL A 278 3.68 -16.13 11.11
N VAL A 279 3.09 -16.72 12.16
CA VAL A 279 1.89 -16.20 12.82
C VAL A 279 2.10 -14.78 13.32
N PHE A 280 3.19 -14.52 14.04
CA PHE A 280 3.51 -13.17 14.52
C PHE A 280 3.76 -12.19 13.37
N THR A 281 4.40 -12.64 12.29
CA THR A 281 4.61 -11.81 11.10
C THR A 281 3.27 -11.43 10.45
N LEU A 282 2.35 -12.37 10.28
CA LEU A 282 1.01 -12.12 9.71
C LEU A 282 0.21 -11.14 10.58
N ILE A 283 0.24 -11.28 11.91
CA ILE A 283 -0.40 -10.37 12.86
C ILE A 283 0.18 -8.94 12.74
N TYR A 284 1.49 -8.83 12.51
CA TYR A 284 2.18 -7.55 12.40
C TYR A 284 1.87 -6.80 11.10
N ILE A 285 1.69 -7.49 9.96
CA ILE A 285 1.52 -6.89 8.62
C ILE A 285 0.55 -5.67 8.58
N PRO A 286 -0.70 -5.75 9.09
CA PRO A 286 -1.66 -4.66 8.94
C PRO A 286 -1.31 -3.41 9.79
N PHE A 287 -0.54 -3.60 10.87
CA PHE A 287 -0.19 -2.53 11.81
C PHE A 287 1.23 -2.00 11.62
N GLY A 288 2.05 -2.71 10.86
CA GLY A 288 3.42 -2.34 10.58
C GLY A 288 3.61 -1.61 9.25
N LYS A 289 4.88 -1.55 8.83
CA LYS A 289 5.27 -0.95 7.57
C LYS A 289 4.69 -1.66 6.35
N PHE A 290 4.41 -2.96 6.44
CA PHE A 290 3.88 -3.76 5.33
C PHE A 290 2.47 -3.38 4.88
N PHE A 291 1.72 -2.60 5.65
CA PHE A 291 0.42 -2.11 5.21
C PHE A 291 0.45 -1.35 3.87
N HIS A 292 1.60 -0.76 3.51
CA HIS A 292 1.78 -0.14 2.19
C HIS A 292 1.55 -1.11 1.01
N ILE A 293 1.74 -2.42 1.20
CA ILE A 293 1.48 -3.45 0.20
C ILE A 293 0.00 -3.43 -0.21
N VAL A 294 -0.90 -3.26 0.77
CA VAL A 294 -2.35 -3.18 0.55
C VAL A 294 -2.76 -1.84 -0.08
N GLN A 295 -2.09 -0.74 0.28
CA GLN A 295 -2.40 0.59 -0.24
C GLN A 295 -1.96 0.77 -1.69
N ARG A 296 -0.89 0.10 -2.12
CA ARG A 296 -0.23 0.35 -3.41
C ARG A 296 -1.09 0.04 -4.64
N PRO A 297 -1.92 -1.02 -4.68
CA PRO A 297 -2.91 -1.22 -5.73
C PRO A 297 -3.85 -0.02 -5.91
N ALA A 298 -4.27 0.63 -4.82
CA ALA A 298 -5.14 1.82 -4.90
C ALA A 298 -4.44 3.03 -5.55
N ALA A 299 -3.10 3.07 -5.53
CA ALA A 299 -2.35 4.11 -6.24
C ALA A 299 -2.45 3.98 -7.77
N VAL A 300 -2.73 2.79 -8.32
CA VAL A 300 -2.97 2.61 -9.76
C VAL A 300 -4.17 3.43 -10.21
N GLY A 301 -5.27 3.42 -9.45
CA GLY A 301 -6.45 4.25 -9.74
C GLY A 301 -6.14 5.75 -9.73
N MET A 302 -5.27 6.21 -8.82
CA MET A 302 -4.83 7.61 -8.79
C MET A 302 -3.95 7.97 -10.00
N GLN A 303 -3.07 7.05 -10.45
CA GLN A 303 -2.26 7.28 -11.66
C GLN A 303 -3.14 7.32 -12.90
N LEU A 304 -4.17 6.47 -12.97
CA LEU A 304 -5.15 6.49 -14.05
C LEU A 304 -5.93 7.81 -14.07
N PHE A 305 -6.36 8.31 -12.91
CA PHE A 305 -6.97 9.63 -12.78
C PHE A 305 -6.04 10.73 -13.31
N LYS A 306 -4.78 10.76 -12.89
CA LYS A 306 -3.79 11.75 -13.37
C LYS A 306 -3.49 11.64 -14.87
N TYR A 307 -3.49 10.43 -15.40
CA TYR A 307 -3.25 10.20 -16.82
C TYR A 307 -4.43 10.71 -17.65
N THR A 308 -5.66 10.34 -17.27
CA THR A 308 -6.88 10.78 -17.95
C THR A 308 -7.12 12.28 -17.80
N SER A 309 -6.75 12.90 -16.68
CA SER A 309 -6.90 14.36 -16.49
C SER A 309 -5.85 15.18 -17.25
N ARG A 310 -4.74 14.57 -17.68
CA ARG A 310 -3.69 15.20 -18.49
C ARG A 310 -3.89 15.00 -19.99
N ASP A 311 -4.85 14.18 -20.37
CA ASP A 311 -5.12 13.89 -21.76
C ASP A 311 -5.71 15.14 -22.43
N LYS A 312 -5.06 15.61 -23.50
CA LYS A 312 -5.39 16.88 -24.16
C LYS A 312 -6.74 16.81 -24.88
N ASP A 313 -7.15 15.60 -25.28
CA ASP A 313 -8.41 15.35 -25.99
C ASP A 313 -9.63 15.28 -25.05
N ALA A 314 -9.44 15.46 -23.74
CA ALA A 314 -10.46 15.33 -22.70
C ALA A 314 -10.68 16.61 -21.88
N ASP A 315 -10.44 17.81 -22.45
CA ASP A 315 -10.51 19.11 -21.75
C ASP A 315 -9.57 19.20 -20.54
N GLY A 316 -8.34 18.68 -20.68
CA GLY A 316 -7.31 18.78 -19.66
C GLY A 316 -6.80 20.20 -19.45
N GLU A 317 -7.59 21.07 -18.82
CA GLU A 317 -7.21 22.45 -18.52
C GLU A 317 -6.07 22.45 -17.49
N LEU A 318 -4.90 22.95 -17.89
CA LEU A 318 -3.76 23.13 -17.00
C LEU A 318 -3.96 24.43 -16.21
N LYS A 319 -3.98 24.32 -14.89
CA LYS A 319 -4.04 25.48 -14.01
C LYS A 319 -2.65 26.10 -13.89
N THR A 320 -2.58 27.41 -14.11
CA THR A 320 -1.33 28.19 -14.02
C THR A 320 -1.16 28.80 -12.64
N CYS A 321 0.08 29.11 -12.28
CA CYS A 321 0.42 29.73 -11.02
C CYS A 321 -0.08 31.17 -10.97
N ARG A 322 -0.82 31.52 -9.91
CA ARG A 322 -1.36 32.88 -9.70
C ARG A 322 -0.29 33.97 -9.64
N ARG A 323 0.98 33.62 -9.34
CA ARG A 323 2.10 34.57 -9.24
C ARG A 323 2.98 34.62 -10.48
N CYS A 324 3.38 33.46 -11.02
CA CYS A 324 4.39 33.41 -12.10
C CYS A 324 3.84 32.89 -13.42
N HIS A 325 2.54 32.60 -13.49
CA HIS A 325 1.82 32.08 -14.66
C HIS A 325 2.35 30.77 -15.27
N GLU A 326 3.40 30.16 -14.68
CA GLU A 326 3.85 28.84 -15.08
C GLU A 326 2.81 27.75 -14.77
N PRO A 327 2.70 26.70 -15.60
CA PRO A 327 1.79 25.60 -15.38
C PRO A 327 2.10 24.86 -14.07
N ILE A 328 1.08 24.62 -13.24
CA ILE A 328 1.20 23.87 -11.98
C ILE A 328 0.88 22.40 -12.21
N ASP A 329 -0.38 22.12 -12.51
CA ASP A 329 -0.92 20.78 -12.76
C ASP A 329 -2.33 20.94 -13.38
N THR A 330 -2.99 19.82 -13.66
CA THR A 330 -4.38 19.81 -14.14
C THR A 330 -5.34 20.48 -13.16
N ALA A 331 -6.34 21.20 -13.66
CA ALA A 331 -7.36 21.88 -12.84
C ALA A 331 -8.05 20.91 -11.88
N ALA A 332 -8.37 19.69 -12.34
CA ALA A 332 -8.95 18.64 -11.53
C ALA A 332 -8.05 18.22 -10.34
N TYR A 333 -6.73 18.22 -10.51
CA TYR A 333 -5.79 17.92 -9.43
C TYR A 333 -5.71 19.05 -8.41
N VAL A 334 -5.62 20.30 -8.88
CA VAL A 334 -5.59 21.47 -7.99
C VAL A 334 -6.89 21.57 -7.18
N GLU A 335 -8.05 21.37 -7.81
CA GLU A 335 -9.33 21.40 -7.12
C GLU A 335 -9.50 20.23 -6.14
N ASN A 336 -8.95 19.04 -6.44
CA ASN A 336 -8.90 17.95 -5.46
C ASN A 336 -8.10 18.35 -4.22
N LEU A 337 -6.92 18.96 -4.41
CA LEU A 337 -6.08 19.42 -3.30
C LEU A 337 -6.81 20.47 -2.46
N ARG A 338 -7.43 21.48 -3.11
CA ARG A 338 -8.25 22.49 -2.42
C ARG A 338 -9.39 21.88 -1.64
N GLY A 339 -10.17 21.01 -2.27
CA GLY A 339 -11.26 20.29 -1.61
C GLY A 339 -10.79 19.49 -0.39
N THR A 340 -9.63 18.83 -0.49
CA THR A 340 -9.03 18.12 0.66
C THR A 340 -8.65 19.08 1.79
N MET A 341 -8.10 20.25 1.47
CA MET A 341 -7.72 21.26 2.47
C MET A 341 -8.96 21.86 3.15
N LYS A 342 -10.05 22.07 2.40
CA LYS A 342 -11.36 22.48 2.94
C LYS A 342 -11.94 21.40 3.85
N ASP A 343 -11.92 20.13 3.42
CA ASP A 343 -12.39 19.00 4.23
C ASP A 343 -11.60 18.85 5.55
N LEU A 344 -10.33 19.27 5.56
CA LEU A 344 -9.45 19.29 6.73
C LEU A 344 -9.50 20.59 7.54
N LYS A 345 -10.28 21.59 7.10
CA LYS A 345 -10.37 22.92 7.73
C LYS A 345 -8.99 23.57 7.93
N LEU A 346 -8.18 23.55 6.88
CA LEU A 346 -6.84 24.14 6.92
C LEU A 346 -6.86 25.65 6.66
N ASP A 347 -7.96 26.25 6.18
CA ASP A 347 -8.14 27.71 5.97
C ASP A 347 -7.10 28.39 5.05
N PHE A 348 -6.34 27.62 4.26
CA PHE A 348 -5.37 28.14 3.29
C PHE A 348 -5.41 27.43 1.93
N ASP A 349 -6.59 26.99 1.46
CA ASP A 349 -6.74 26.23 0.22
C ASP A 349 -6.28 27.01 -1.03
N GLU A 350 -6.39 28.34 -1.03
CA GLU A 350 -5.89 29.21 -2.11
C GLU A 350 -4.41 29.00 -2.43
N TRP A 351 -3.62 28.55 -1.45
CA TRP A 351 -2.21 28.23 -1.67
C TRP A 351 -2.01 27.08 -2.64
N ALA A 352 -3.02 26.24 -2.91
CA ALA A 352 -2.95 25.21 -3.94
C ALA A 352 -2.73 25.79 -5.36
N GLU A 353 -3.08 27.06 -5.58
CA GLU A 353 -2.96 27.78 -6.87
C GLU A 353 -1.58 28.42 -7.10
N TYR A 354 -0.63 28.17 -6.21
CA TYR A 354 0.76 28.63 -6.34
C TYR A 354 1.71 27.46 -6.60
N CYS A 355 2.67 27.64 -7.50
CA CYS A 355 3.70 26.62 -7.75
C CYS A 355 4.65 26.47 -6.53
N PRO A 356 5.29 25.31 -6.33
CA PRO A 356 6.17 25.08 -5.17
C PRO A 356 7.31 26.10 -5.04
N ARG A 357 7.80 26.66 -6.15
CA ARG A 357 8.81 27.74 -6.15
C ARG A 357 8.23 29.02 -5.56
N CYS A 358 7.10 29.50 -6.07
CA CYS A 358 6.45 30.71 -5.57
C CYS A 358 6.04 30.59 -4.09
N LYS A 359 5.56 29.42 -3.65
CA LYS A 359 5.26 29.18 -2.22
C LYS A 359 6.50 29.40 -1.34
N ARG A 360 7.66 28.85 -1.75
CA ARG A 360 8.93 29.02 -1.02
C ARG A 360 9.36 30.48 -0.95
N VAL A 361 9.25 31.22 -2.06
CA VAL A 361 9.60 32.64 -2.09
C VAL A 361 8.65 33.47 -1.22
N LEU A 362 7.34 33.26 -1.31
CA LEU A 362 6.36 33.98 -0.49
C LEU A 362 6.59 33.70 1.00
N ARG A 363 6.81 32.44 1.38
CA ARG A 363 7.14 32.07 2.76
C ARG A 363 8.47 32.71 3.21
N GLY A 364 9.49 32.71 2.36
CA GLY A 364 10.78 33.34 2.66
C GLY A 364 10.66 34.84 2.90
N ASN A 365 9.95 35.55 2.02
CA ASN A 365 9.69 36.97 2.16
C ASN A 365 8.91 37.27 3.44
N ALA A 366 7.82 36.53 3.71
CA ALA A 366 7.06 36.69 4.95
C ALA A 366 7.92 36.45 6.19
N TYR A 367 8.81 35.46 6.18
CA TYR A 367 9.73 35.20 7.29
C TYR A 367 10.70 36.37 7.52
N LEU A 368 11.28 36.93 6.45
CA LEU A 368 12.14 38.12 6.54
C LEU A 368 11.37 39.32 7.09
N THR A 369 10.15 39.57 6.60
CA THR A 369 9.33 40.73 6.99
C THR A 369 8.76 40.62 8.41
N HIS A 370 8.41 39.42 8.88
CA HIS A 370 7.71 39.25 10.15
C HIS A 370 8.57 38.69 11.29
N VAL A 371 9.60 37.90 10.98
CA VAL A 371 10.43 37.23 12.02
C VAL A 371 11.82 37.84 12.10
N LYS A 372 12.42 38.18 10.95
CA LYS A 372 13.78 38.73 10.86
C LYS A 372 13.79 40.19 10.38
N LYS A 373 12.92 41.02 10.93
CA LYS A 373 12.91 42.47 10.64
C LYS A 373 14.31 43.04 10.90
N GLY A 374 14.98 43.53 9.86
CA GLY A 374 16.32 44.14 9.95
C GLY A 374 17.51 43.22 9.64
N PHE A 375 17.29 41.96 9.30
CA PHE A 375 18.36 41.08 8.80
C PHE A 375 18.54 41.34 7.30
N GLN A 376 19.43 42.26 6.94
CA GLN A 376 19.86 42.47 5.55
C GLN A 376 20.97 41.48 5.18
#